data_AF-A0A3C1ZDR2-F1
#
_entry.id   AF-A0A3C1ZDR2-F1
#
_cell.length_a   1.000
_cell.length_b   1.000
_cell.length_c   1.000
_cell.angle_alpha   90.00
_cell.angle_beta   90.00
_cell.angle_gamma   90.00
#
_symmetry.space_group_name_H-M   'P 1'
#
loop_
_entity.id
_entity.type
_entity.pdbx_description
1 polymer ?
#
loop_
_entity_poly.entity_id
_entity_poly.type
_entity_poly.pdbx_seq_one_letter_code
_entity_poly.pdbx_strand_id
1 'polypeptide(L)'
;MLAACVACTSLQSEKPMTDCTRTTLPPVEVDTTAELIAYYPSLGGGMDLVCGVMPATTDLQVAMCVEGAFTHALLDHFEHTNIDGDHVADGVRHAGARCKDNSGAFIYYHVGEKPVWRFVRGNYDEALNVAAAHGGMGFGQALIVYDGQRIEPLWRKGQHFYRALCQRRGKLCVVDSRQRVDYAAFVDELMRYGVSYALYLDMGSGWNHSWWRDARGTVHEIHPRIEKSRFCTNWVTFYR
;
A
#
# COMPACT_ATOMS: atom_id res chain seq x y z
N MET A 1 43.80 66.55 33.55
CA MET A 1 43.36 65.80 34.75
C MET A 1 42.28 64.81 34.32
N LEU A 2 42.26 63.66 35.00
CA LEU A 2 41.70 62.36 34.61
C LEU A 2 40.20 62.29 34.27
N ALA A 3 39.88 61.14 33.64
CA ALA A 3 38.69 60.29 33.81
C ALA A 3 37.59 60.43 32.76
N ALA A 4 36.92 59.36 32.32
CA ALA A 4 37.17 57.92 32.35
C ALA A 4 36.21 57.32 31.32
N CYS A 5 36.65 56.24 30.69
CA CYS A 5 35.85 55.41 29.80
C CYS A 5 34.78 54.66 30.61
N VAL A 6 33.52 54.69 30.17
CA VAL A 6 32.47 53.80 30.67
C VAL A 6 31.85 53.07 29.48
N ALA A 7 32.00 51.75 29.52
CA ALA A 7 31.41 50.80 28.60
C ALA A 7 29.88 50.73 28.79
N CYS A 8 29.15 50.63 27.69
CA CYS A 8 27.75 50.21 27.70
C CYS A 8 27.61 48.97 26.81
N THR A 9 27.59 47.81 27.45
CA THR A 9 27.30 46.50 26.84
C THR A 9 25.81 46.40 26.59
N SER A 10 25.38 46.39 25.32
CA SER A 10 24.00 46.07 24.95
C SER A 10 23.81 44.56 24.98
N LEU A 11 23.12 44.06 26.01
CA LEU A 11 22.53 42.72 26.03
C LEU A 11 21.44 42.66 24.96
N GLN A 12 21.73 42.00 23.83
CA GLN A 12 20.70 41.61 22.88
C GLN A 12 19.92 40.44 23.50
N SER A 13 18.64 40.69 23.77
CA SER A 13 17.68 39.66 24.15
C SER A 13 17.47 38.73 22.95
N GLU A 14 18.00 37.50 23.04
CA GLU A 14 17.62 36.42 22.14
C GLU A 14 16.16 36.06 22.40
N LYS A 15 15.30 36.31 21.40
CA LYS A 15 13.95 35.77 21.39
C LYS A 15 14.06 34.25 21.24
N PRO A 16 13.38 33.44 22.07
CA PRO A 16 13.34 32.01 21.85
C PRO A 16 12.68 31.74 20.51
N MET A 17 13.47 31.15 19.63
CA MET A 17 13.06 30.67 18.32
C MET A 17 11.94 29.66 18.53
N THR A 18 10.73 30.04 18.12
CA THR A 18 9.55 29.19 18.19
C THR A 18 9.85 27.91 17.42
N ASP A 19 9.87 26.80 18.15
CA ASP A 19 9.97 25.46 17.60
C ASP A 19 8.87 25.31 16.54
N CYS A 20 9.28 25.29 15.27
CA CYS A 20 8.41 24.93 14.17
C CYS A 20 7.98 23.49 14.46
N THR A 21 6.77 23.35 15.01
CA THR A 21 6.08 22.08 15.19
C THR A 21 6.16 21.32 13.88
N ARG A 22 7.13 20.40 13.82
CA ARG A 22 7.31 19.48 12.70
C ARG A 22 5.98 18.79 12.54
N THR A 23 5.25 19.13 11.48
CA THR A 23 3.96 18.51 11.18
C THR A 23 4.23 17.02 11.06
N THR A 24 3.84 16.27 12.10
CA THR A 24 4.00 14.82 12.11
C THR A 24 3.01 14.27 11.12
N LEU A 25 3.50 13.92 9.93
CA LEU A 25 2.72 13.24 8.91
C LEU A 25 2.17 11.94 9.53
N PRO A 26 0.89 11.60 9.28
CA PRO A 26 0.26 10.48 9.96
C PRO A 26 1.00 9.18 9.63
N PRO A 27 1.44 8.42 10.66
CA PRO A 27 2.15 7.17 10.45
C PRO A 27 1.24 6.10 9.84
N VAL A 28 1.88 5.06 9.31
CA VAL A 28 1.21 3.76 9.19
C VAL A 28 1.03 3.20 10.61
N GLU A 29 -0.21 3.03 11.06
CA GLU A 29 -0.50 2.35 12.32
C GLU A 29 -0.32 0.84 12.14
N VAL A 30 0.27 0.16 13.12
CA VAL A 30 0.50 -1.28 13.08
C VAL A 30 -0.30 -1.95 14.19
N ASP A 31 -1.10 -2.95 13.83
CA ASP A 31 -1.79 -3.85 14.75
C ASP A 31 -1.31 -5.29 14.50
N THR A 32 -1.24 -6.10 15.55
CA THR A 32 -0.71 -7.46 15.47
C THR A 32 -1.55 -8.45 16.25
N THR A 33 -1.75 -9.62 15.66
CA THR A 33 -2.22 -10.82 16.38
C THR A 33 -1.06 -11.82 16.48
N ALA A 34 -1.34 -13.02 17.02
CA ALA A 34 -0.38 -14.12 16.96
C ALA A 34 -0.02 -14.50 15.50
N GLU A 35 -0.98 -14.40 14.58
CA GLU A 35 -0.86 -14.89 13.20
C GLU A 35 -0.70 -13.80 12.14
N LEU A 36 -1.16 -12.58 12.42
CA LEU A 36 -1.25 -11.49 11.44
C LEU A 36 -0.51 -10.23 11.89
N ILE A 37 -0.02 -9.46 10.92
CA ILE A 37 0.36 -8.06 11.09
C ILE A 37 -0.49 -7.24 10.12
N ALA A 38 -1.17 -6.22 10.64
CA ALA A 38 -2.01 -5.31 9.88
C ALA A 38 -1.42 -3.90 9.90
N TYR A 39 -1.27 -3.33 8.70
CA TYR A 39 -0.74 -1.99 8.46
C TYR A 39 -1.89 -1.09 8.01
N TYR A 40 -2.14 0.00 8.73
CA TYR A 40 -3.17 0.99 8.44
C TYR A 40 -2.51 2.32 8.02
N PRO A 41 -2.19 2.47 6.73
CA PRO A 41 -1.75 3.76 6.20
C PRO A 41 -2.90 4.78 6.22
N SER A 42 -2.56 6.06 6.44
CA SER A 42 -3.50 7.15 6.20
C SER A 42 -3.78 7.30 4.71
N LEU A 43 -5.00 7.72 4.36
CA LEU A 43 -5.39 8.03 2.98
C LEU A 43 -5.30 9.52 2.64
N GLY A 44 -4.74 10.34 3.56
CA GLY A 44 -4.67 11.80 3.40
C GLY A 44 -3.80 12.27 2.24
N GLY A 45 -2.70 11.56 1.96
CA GLY A 45 -1.82 11.88 0.82
C GLY A 45 -2.21 11.18 -0.49
N GLY A 46 -3.19 10.28 -0.45
CA GLY A 46 -3.61 9.52 -1.62
C GLY A 46 -3.10 8.08 -1.66
N MET A 47 -3.49 7.38 -2.72
CA MET A 47 -2.99 6.04 -3.07
C MET A 47 -2.98 5.88 -4.59
N ASP A 48 -2.02 5.13 -5.11
CA ASP A 48 -1.94 4.77 -6.53
C ASP A 48 -1.43 3.33 -6.72
N LEU A 49 -1.68 2.77 -7.90
CA LEU A 49 -0.97 1.60 -8.41
C LEU A 49 0.23 2.09 -9.21
N VAL A 50 1.39 2.17 -8.56
CA VAL A 50 2.62 2.60 -9.23
C VAL A 50 3.14 1.47 -10.11
N CYS A 51 3.39 1.74 -11.39
CA CYS A 51 3.88 0.76 -12.34
C CYS A 51 5.31 1.04 -12.82
N GLY A 52 6.04 -0.02 -13.18
CA GLY A 52 7.37 0.01 -13.79
C GLY A 52 8.52 0.23 -12.81
N VAL A 53 8.44 1.24 -11.94
CA VAL A 53 9.52 1.56 -10.98
C VAL A 53 8.97 1.62 -9.57
N MET A 54 9.50 0.77 -8.69
CA MET A 54 9.15 0.80 -7.27
C MET A 54 9.52 2.15 -6.66
N PRO A 55 8.63 2.79 -5.88
CA PRO A 55 8.99 3.97 -5.13
C PRO A 55 10.22 3.76 -4.25
N ALA A 56 11.13 4.73 -4.27
CA ALA A 56 12.36 4.68 -3.49
C ALA A 56 12.07 4.93 -2.00
N THR A 57 12.80 4.27 -1.11
CA THR A 57 12.69 4.50 0.35
C THR A 57 13.11 5.91 0.77
N THR A 58 13.85 6.62 -0.10
CA THR A 58 14.21 8.03 0.04
C THR A 58 13.08 8.99 -0.38
N ASP A 59 12.03 8.50 -1.05
CA ASP A 59 10.85 9.31 -1.33
C ASP A 59 10.10 9.58 -0.02
N LEU A 60 10.14 10.84 0.37
CA LEU A 60 9.51 11.35 1.58
C LEU A 60 8.01 11.58 1.40
N GLN A 61 7.36 11.27 0.29
CA GLN A 61 5.89 11.31 0.20
C GLN A 61 5.26 9.93 0.37
N VAL A 62 6.06 8.86 0.30
CA VAL A 62 5.56 7.50 0.43
C VAL A 62 5.54 7.07 1.90
N ALA A 63 4.36 6.66 2.34
CA ALA A 63 4.11 6.07 3.65
C ALA A 63 4.29 4.55 3.63
N MET A 64 3.84 3.89 2.56
CA MET A 64 3.91 2.44 2.40
C MET A 64 3.89 2.06 0.93
N CYS A 65 4.63 1.03 0.58
CA CYS A 65 4.70 0.47 -0.77
C CYS A 65 4.68 -1.06 -0.65
N VAL A 66 3.66 -1.70 -1.21
CA VAL A 66 3.54 -3.16 -1.27
C VAL A 66 3.30 -3.65 -2.68
N GLU A 67 3.76 -4.86 -2.99
CA GLU A 67 3.46 -5.49 -4.29
C GLU A 67 1.95 -5.54 -4.53
N GLY A 68 1.53 -5.27 -5.76
CA GLY A 68 0.12 -5.18 -6.17
C GLY A 68 -0.42 -6.45 -6.82
N ALA A 69 -0.75 -6.33 -8.10
CA ALA A 69 -1.29 -7.36 -8.96
C ALA A 69 -0.22 -8.36 -9.45
N PHE A 70 -0.67 -9.55 -9.83
CA PHE A 70 0.18 -10.55 -10.46
C PHE A 70 0.84 -10.04 -11.75
N THR A 71 1.99 -10.64 -12.06
CA THR A 71 2.70 -10.44 -13.32
C THR A 71 2.61 -11.72 -14.16
N HIS A 72 2.28 -11.58 -15.44
CA HIS A 72 2.01 -12.71 -16.35
C HIS A 72 3.29 -13.49 -16.72
N ALA A 73 4.37 -12.78 -17.05
CA ALA A 73 5.65 -13.33 -17.48
C ALA A 73 6.84 -12.61 -16.81
N LEU A 74 7.97 -13.31 -16.73
CA LEU A 74 9.22 -12.74 -16.22
C LEU A 74 9.92 -11.97 -17.35
N LEU A 75 9.71 -10.66 -17.39
CA LEU A 75 10.31 -9.77 -18.39
C LEU A 75 11.43 -8.94 -17.77
N ASP A 76 12.47 -8.68 -18.56
CA ASP A 76 13.58 -7.79 -18.17
C ASP A 76 13.27 -6.30 -18.42
N HIS A 77 12.04 -5.98 -18.84
CA HIS A 77 11.53 -4.63 -19.04
C HIS A 77 10.06 -4.54 -18.61
N PHE A 78 9.62 -3.32 -18.34
CA PHE A 78 8.23 -3.06 -17.97
C PHE A 78 7.34 -2.88 -19.21
N GLU A 79 6.17 -3.51 -19.17
CA GLU A 79 5.04 -3.23 -20.06
C GLU A 79 3.72 -3.45 -19.32
N HIS A 80 2.74 -2.57 -19.52
CA HIS A 80 1.43 -2.70 -18.86
C HIS A 80 0.71 -4.00 -19.23
N THR A 81 0.91 -4.49 -20.45
CA THR A 81 0.32 -5.74 -20.96
C THR A 81 0.76 -6.98 -20.19
N ASN A 82 1.82 -6.89 -19.38
CA ASN A 82 2.32 -7.99 -18.56
C ASN A 82 1.74 -8.00 -17.14
N ILE A 83 0.98 -6.98 -16.73
CA ILE A 83 0.23 -6.99 -15.48
C ILE A 83 -1.04 -7.81 -15.69
N ASP A 84 -1.32 -8.76 -14.80
CA ASP A 84 -2.51 -9.63 -14.89
C ASP A 84 -3.79 -8.86 -14.50
N GLY A 85 -4.58 -8.54 -15.51
CA GLY A 85 -5.82 -7.78 -15.41
C GLY A 85 -5.66 -6.32 -15.86
N ASP A 86 -6.72 -5.80 -16.46
CA ASP A 86 -6.85 -4.37 -16.69
C ASP A 86 -6.72 -3.61 -15.36
N HIS A 87 -6.07 -2.46 -15.42
CA HIS A 87 -5.74 -1.67 -14.26
C HIS A 87 -5.77 -0.18 -14.59
N VAL A 88 -5.80 0.63 -13.55
CA VAL A 88 -5.68 2.09 -13.62
C VAL A 88 -4.50 2.49 -12.75
N ALA A 89 -3.58 3.23 -13.35
CA ALA A 89 -2.39 3.79 -12.72
C ALA A 89 -2.26 5.25 -13.17
N ASP A 90 -1.93 6.17 -12.26
CA ASP A 90 -1.86 7.61 -12.56
C ASP A 90 -3.11 8.14 -13.29
N GLY A 91 -4.29 7.64 -12.91
CA GLY A 91 -5.56 8.02 -13.55
C GLY A 91 -5.81 7.46 -14.94
N VAL A 92 -4.90 6.66 -15.50
CA VAL A 92 -5.01 6.13 -16.86
C VAL A 92 -5.35 4.64 -16.81
N ARG A 93 -6.38 4.23 -17.58
CA ARG A 93 -6.70 2.81 -17.75
C ARG A 93 -5.75 2.17 -18.76
N HIS A 94 -5.20 1.02 -18.38
CA HIS A 94 -4.34 0.21 -19.21
C HIS A 94 -4.92 -1.19 -19.41
N ALA A 95 -4.68 -1.74 -20.60
CA ALA A 95 -4.98 -3.14 -20.88
C ALA A 95 -3.89 -4.03 -20.30
N GLY A 96 -4.28 -5.02 -19.48
CA GLY A 96 -3.39 -6.03 -18.92
C GLY A 96 -3.51 -7.39 -19.61
N ALA A 97 -2.75 -8.36 -19.12
CA ALA A 97 -2.89 -9.76 -19.50
C ALA A 97 -4.19 -10.34 -18.95
N ARG A 98 -4.76 -11.31 -19.67
CA ARG A 98 -5.94 -12.03 -19.18
C ARG A 98 -5.55 -12.98 -18.05
N CYS A 99 -6.11 -12.78 -16.87
CA CYS A 99 -5.93 -13.67 -15.73
C CYS A 99 -7.27 -14.27 -15.29
N LYS A 100 -7.38 -15.59 -15.37
CA LYS A 100 -8.60 -16.33 -14.97
C LYS A 100 -8.84 -16.34 -13.45
N ASP A 101 -7.79 -16.05 -12.69
CA ASP A 101 -7.81 -16.04 -11.22
C ASP A 101 -8.31 -14.69 -10.68
N ASN A 102 -8.38 -13.65 -11.52
CA ASN A 102 -8.98 -12.38 -11.14
C ASN A 102 -10.50 -12.54 -10.99
N SER A 103 -10.98 -12.56 -9.74
CA SER A 103 -12.40 -12.70 -9.39
C SER A 103 -13.05 -11.39 -8.96
N GLY A 104 -12.27 -10.32 -8.88
CA GLY A 104 -12.72 -8.98 -8.59
C GLY A 104 -11.61 -7.95 -8.79
N ALA A 105 -11.83 -6.76 -8.26
CA ALA A 105 -10.88 -5.66 -8.28
C ALA A 105 -10.98 -4.80 -7.03
N PHE A 106 -9.98 -3.97 -6.83
CA PHE A 106 -10.02 -2.85 -5.93
C PHE A 106 -9.92 -1.55 -6.75
N ILE A 107 -10.68 -0.53 -6.37
CA ILE A 107 -10.58 0.82 -6.94
C ILE A 107 -10.46 1.88 -5.85
N TYR A 108 -9.77 2.96 -6.16
CA TYR A 108 -9.63 4.13 -5.30
C TYR A 108 -9.59 5.41 -6.13
N TYR A 109 -10.25 6.47 -5.65
CA TYR A 109 -10.24 7.79 -6.26
C TYR A 109 -10.71 8.85 -5.26
N HIS A 110 -10.70 10.12 -5.65
CA HIS A 110 -11.23 11.22 -4.84
C HIS A 110 -12.51 11.82 -5.42
N VAL A 111 -13.41 12.23 -4.52
CA VAL A 111 -14.53 13.13 -4.82
C VAL A 111 -14.36 14.38 -3.97
N GLY A 112 -13.81 15.44 -4.58
CA GLY A 112 -13.27 16.58 -3.83
C GLY A 112 -12.11 16.11 -2.94
N GLU A 113 -12.14 16.46 -1.66
CA GLU A 113 -11.12 16.03 -0.68
C GLU A 113 -11.41 14.66 -0.07
N LYS A 114 -12.50 13.99 -0.45
CA LYS A 114 -12.91 12.73 0.18
C LYS A 114 -12.37 11.52 -0.60
N PRO A 115 -11.58 10.64 0.04
CA PRO A 115 -11.19 9.39 -0.58
C PRO A 115 -12.42 8.47 -0.70
N VAL A 116 -12.55 7.83 -1.85
CA VAL A 116 -13.55 6.80 -2.13
C VAL A 116 -12.81 5.55 -2.59
N TRP A 117 -13.13 4.42 -1.97
CA TRP A 117 -12.60 3.12 -2.41
C TRP A 117 -13.68 2.06 -2.37
N ARG A 118 -13.52 1.02 -3.19
CA ARG A 118 -14.43 -0.13 -3.23
C ARG A 118 -13.69 -1.39 -3.61
N PHE A 119 -14.15 -2.50 -3.03
CA PHE A 119 -13.87 -3.85 -3.53
C PHE A 119 -15.03 -4.25 -4.44
N VAL A 120 -14.72 -4.73 -5.64
CA VAL A 120 -15.71 -5.04 -6.68
C VAL A 120 -15.58 -6.51 -7.02
N ARG A 121 -16.69 -7.25 -6.98
CA ARG A 121 -16.74 -8.68 -7.33
C ARG A 121 -17.25 -8.86 -8.76
N GLY A 122 -16.64 -9.78 -9.51
CA GLY A 122 -17.05 -10.10 -10.87
C GLY A 122 -16.47 -9.11 -11.90
N ASN A 123 -17.27 -8.72 -12.90
CA ASN A 123 -16.81 -7.75 -13.90
C ASN A 123 -16.63 -6.36 -13.25
N TYR A 124 -15.40 -5.83 -13.35
CA TYR A 124 -14.97 -4.56 -12.78
C TYR A 124 -14.62 -3.50 -13.83
N ASP A 125 -14.96 -3.69 -15.11
CA ASP A 125 -14.63 -2.75 -16.19
C ASP A 125 -15.13 -1.34 -15.92
N GLU A 126 -16.40 -1.21 -15.52
CA GLU A 126 -17.00 0.09 -15.23
C GLU A 126 -16.37 0.74 -13.99
N ALA A 127 -16.02 -0.08 -12.99
CA ALA A 127 -15.34 0.41 -11.80
C ALA A 127 -13.96 1.00 -12.13
N LEU A 128 -13.21 0.38 -13.04
CA LEU A 128 -11.94 0.93 -13.54
C LEU A 128 -12.16 2.22 -14.34
N ASN A 129 -13.17 2.28 -15.20
CA ASN A 129 -13.49 3.51 -15.94
C ASN A 129 -13.78 4.68 -14.99
N VAL A 130 -14.56 4.43 -13.93
CA VAL A 130 -14.84 5.44 -12.90
C VAL A 130 -13.56 5.88 -12.20
N ALA A 131 -12.69 4.95 -11.80
CA ALA A 131 -11.42 5.30 -11.16
C ALA A 131 -10.55 6.17 -12.07
N ALA A 132 -10.41 5.79 -13.34
CA ALA A 132 -9.65 6.56 -14.33
C ALA A 132 -10.25 7.96 -14.57
N ALA A 133 -11.57 8.06 -14.71
CA ALA A 133 -12.26 9.35 -14.90
C ALA A 133 -12.07 10.32 -13.74
N HIS A 134 -11.74 9.81 -12.54
CA HIS A 134 -11.44 10.60 -11.36
C HIS A 134 -9.92 10.73 -11.07
N GLY A 135 -9.06 10.33 -11.99
CA GLY A 135 -7.60 10.39 -11.79
C GLY A 135 -7.11 9.46 -10.68
N GLY A 136 -7.82 8.37 -10.42
CA GLY A 136 -7.53 7.42 -9.35
C GLY A 136 -6.74 6.20 -9.82
N MET A 137 -6.94 5.08 -9.12
CA MET A 137 -6.28 3.81 -9.38
C MET A 137 -7.24 2.63 -9.28
N GLY A 138 -6.86 1.50 -9.87
CA GLY A 138 -7.62 0.26 -9.78
C GLY A 138 -6.84 -0.93 -10.32
N PHE A 139 -7.07 -2.13 -9.80
CA PHE A 139 -6.51 -3.35 -10.38
C PHE A 139 -7.35 -4.56 -10.06
N GLY A 140 -7.37 -5.51 -10.99
CA GLY A 140 -8.00 -6.81 -10.82
C GLY A 140 -7.12 -7.77 -10.01
N GLN A 141 -7.74 -8.57 -9.13
CA GLN A 141 -7.07 -9.67 -8.45
C GLN A 141 -8.06 -10.67 -7.83
N ALA A 142 -7.55 -11.74 -7.23
CA ALA A 142 -8.34 -12.70 -6.48
C ALA A 142 -8.98 -12.08 -5.23
N LEU A 143 -10.30 -11.94 -5.21
CA LEU A 143 -11.06 -11.67 -3.98
C LEU A 143 -11.10 -12.93 -3.12
N ILE A 144 -10.77 -12.77 -1.84
CA ILE A 144 -10.69 -13.87 -0.87
C ILE A 144 -11.65 -13.71 0.30
N VAL A 145 -12.06 -12.47 0.59
CA VAL A 145 -13.17 -12.14 1.49
C VAL A 145 -14.03 -11.06 0.84
N TYR A 146 -15.35 -11.21 0.86
CA TYR A 146 -16.29 -10.21 0.36
C TYR A 146 -17.52 -10.18 1.24
N ASP A 147 -17.86 -8.99 1.74
CA ASP A 147 -18.98 -8.76 2.66
C ASP A 147 -18.94 -9.68 3.90
N GLY A 148 -17.75 -9.84 4.48
CA GLY A 148 -17.50 -10.70 5.64
C GLY A 148 -17.59 -12.20 5.35
N GLN A 149 -17.78 -12.59 4.09
CA GLN A 149 -17.86 -13.99 3.68
C GLN A 149 -16.58 -14.42 2.96
N ARG A 150 -16.15 -15.65 3.23
CA ARG A 150 -15.10 -16.30 2.47
C ARG A 150 -15.50 -16.42 1.01
N ILE A 151 -14.63 -15.99 0.11
CA ILE A 151 -14.72 -16.32 -1.31
C ILE A 151 -13.79 -17.51 -1.52
N GLU A 152 -14.31 -18.57 -2.13
CA GLU A 152 -13.48 -19.71 -2.48
C GLU A 152 -12.81 -19.46 -3.82
N PRO A 153 -11.49 -19.28 -3.75
CA PRO A 153 -10.67 -20.00 -4.71
C PRO A 153 -9.63 -20.88 -4.00
N LEU A 154 -9.80 -22.21 -4.08
CA LEU A 154 -8.82 -23.19 -3.59
C LEU A 154 -7.64 -23.29 -4.58
N TRP A 155 -6.75 -22.31 -4.61
CA TRP A 155 -5.73 -22.21 -5.67
C TRP A 155 -4.29 -22.53 -5.25
N ARG A 156 -3.96 -22.50 -3.95
CA ARG A 156 -2.58 -22.75 -3.50
C ARG A 156 -2.49 -23.93 -2.53
N LYS A 157 -1.66 -24.91 -2.89
CA LYS A 157 -1.21 -26.00 -2.02
C LYS A 157 0.09 -25.61 -1.32
N GLY A 158 0.23 -26.06 -0.07
CA GLY A 158 1.43 -25.84 0.74
C GLY A 158 1.47 -24.48 1.44
N GLN A 159 2.52 -24.31 2.24
CA GLN A 159 2.64 -23.18 3.16
C GLN A 159 3.45 -22.02 2.57
N HIS A 160 2.85 -20.83 2.59
CA HIS A 160 3.42 -19.59 2.05
C HIS A 160 3.16 -18.41 2.98
N PHE A 161 3.93 -17.33 2.81
CA PHE A 161 3.51 -16.02 3.32
C PHE A 161 2.40 -15.49 2.41
N TYR A 162 1.38 -14.89 3.00
CA TYR A 162 0.28 -14.26 2.27
C TYR A 162 0.12 -12.80 2.68
N ARG A 163 -0.39 -12.01 1.74
CA ARG A 163 -0.73 -10.61 1.92
C ARG A 163 -2.07 -10.33 1.24
N ALA A 164 -2.86 -9.46 1.84
CA ALA A 164 -4.06 -8.94 1.21
C ALA A 164 -4.26 -7.44 1.50
N LEU A 165 -4.79 -6.72 0.50
CA LEU A 165 -5.42 -5.42 0.71
C LEU A 165 -6.81 -5.68 1.29
N CYS A 166 -7.09 -5.12 2.46
CA CYS A 166 -8.25 -5.43 3.26
C CYS A 166 -9.05 -4.18 3.61
N GLN A 167 -10.34 -4.37 3.90
CA GLN A 167 -11.14 -3.44 4.67
C GLN A 167 -11.54 -4.07 6.00
N ARG A 168 -11.33 -3.33 7.09
CA ARG A 168 -11.72 -3.72 8.44
C ARG A 168 -12.21 -2.51 9.23
N ARG A 169 -13.38 -2.64 9.87
CA ARG A 169 -13.99 -1.56 10.67
C ARG A 169 -14.07 -0.22 9.92
N GLY A 170 -14.37 -0.28 8.62
CA GLY A 170 -14.46 0.90 7.74
C GLY A 170 -13.12 1.55 7.37
N LYS A 171 -11.98 0.96 7.72
CA LYS A 171 -10.64 1.43 7.32
C LYS A 171 -10.01 0.47 6.31
N LEU A 172 -9.20 1.01 5.39
CA LEU A 172 -8.30 0.21 4.57
C LEU A 172 -7.06 -0.20 5.36
N CYS A 173 -6.57 -1.40 5.11
CA CYS A 173 -5.32 -1.90 5.64
C CYS A 173 -4.67 -2.92 4.71
N VAL A 174 -3.37 -3.10 4.84
CA VAL A 174 -2.66 -4.26 4.26
C VAL A 174 -2.40 -5.24 5.39
N VAL A 175 -2.66 -6.53 5.16
CA VAL A 175 -2.50 -7.56 6.19
C VAL A 175 -1.61 -8.68 5.67
N ASP A 176 -0.55 -8.98 6.43
CA ASP A 176 0.41 -10.04 6.15
C ASP A 176 0.26 -11.18 7.15
N SER A 177 0.49 -12.41 6.70
CA SER A 177 0.73 -13.53 7.62
C SER A 177 2.12 -13.41 8.24
N ARG A 178 2.23 -13.66 9.55
CA ARG A 178 3.51 -13.58 10.29
C ARG A 178 4.46 -14.74 9.99
N GLN A 179 3.89 -15.84 9.54
CA GLN A 179 4.60 -17.06 9.21
C GLN A 179 4.04 -17.67 7.92
N ARG A 180 4.72 -18.71 7.45
CA ARG A 180 4.21 -19.52 6.36
C ARG A 180 3.03 -20.34 6.88
N VAL A 181 1.87 -20.18 6.25
CA VAL A 181 0.63 -20.87 6.61
C VAL A 181 -0.01 -21.47 5.38
N ASP A 182 -1.00 -22.33 5.57
CA ASP A 182 -1.86 -22.75 4.46
C ASP A 182 -2.80 -21.60 4.06
N TYR A 183 -3.19 -21.55 2.79
CA TYR A 183 -4.07 -20.50 2.28
C TYR A 183 -5.38 -20.41 3.06
N ALA A 184 -6.01 -21.56 3.36
CA ALA A 184 -7.24 -21.60 4.13
C ALA A 184 -7.07 -21.02 5.55
N ALA A 185 -5.93 -21.29 6.19
CA ALA A 185 -5.64 -20.75 7.52
C ALA A 185 -5.48 -19.24 7.48
N PHE A 186 -4.79 -18.69 6.45
CA PHE A 186 -4.70 -17.23 6.28
C PHE A 186 -6.08 -16.58 6.14
N VAL A 187 -6.94 -17.12 5.27
CA VAL A 187 -8.30 -16.58 5.09
C VAL A 187 -9.12 -16.67 6.38
N ASP A 188 -9.04 -17.79 7.10
CA ASP A 188 -9.74 -17.96 8.38
C ASP A 188 -9.25 -16.94 9.43
N GLU A 189 -7.95 -16.66 9.48
CA GLU A 189 -7.38 -15.63 10.36
C GLU A 189 -7.84 -14.22 9.97
N LEU A 190 -7.93 -13.88 8.68
CA LEU A 190 -8.51 -12.60 8.25
C LEU A 190 -9.96 -12.46 8.72
N MET A 191 -10.76 -13.52 8.60
CA MET A 191 -12.15 -13.53 9.04
C MET A 191 -12.26 -13.38 10.57
N ARG A 192 -11.46 -14.14 11.34
CA ARG A 192 -11.40 -14.02 12.81
C ARG A 192 -10.97 -12.63 13.24
N TYR A 193 -10.04 -12.03 12.50
CA TYR A 193 -9.59 -10.66 12.75
C TYR A 193 -10.69 -9.62 12.48
N GLY A 194 -11.74 -9.97 11.72
CA GLY A 194 -12.89 -9.12 11.44
C GLY A 194 -12.78 -8.33 10.13
N VAL A 195 -12.04 -8.87 9.17
CA VAL A 195 -11.96 -8.30 7.81
C VAL A 195 -13.28 -8.51 7.08
N SER A 196 -13.81 -7.46 6.46
CA SER A 196 -15.05 -7.51 5.68
C SER A 196 -14.82 -7.65 4.18
N TYR A 197 -13.69 -7.16 3.67
CA TYR A 197 -13.28 -7.35 2.27
C TYR A 197 -11.78 -7.61 2.22
N ALA A 198 -11.34 -8.51 1.37
CA ALA A 198 -9.92 -8.79 1.14
C ALA A 198 -9.68 -9.15 -0.32
N LEU A 199 -8.73 -8.44 -0.93
CA LEU A 199 -8.18 -8.71 -2.23
C LEU A 199 -6.74 -9.20 -2.03
N TYR A 200 -6.44 -10.41 -2.50
CA TYR A 200 -5.10 -10.99 -2.40
C TYR A 200 -4.10 -10.11 -3.16
N LEU A 201 -2.86 -9.97 -2.67
CA LEU A 201 -1.79 -9.28 -3.38
C LEU A 201 -0.72 -10.28 -3.80
N ASP A 202 0.05 -9.94 -4.84
CA ASP A 202 1.11 -10.82 -5.32
C ASP A 202 2.10 -11.11 -4.19
N MET A 203 2.41 -12.39 -4.07
CA MET A 203 3.31 -12.94 -3.09
C MET A 203 3.96 -14.18 -3.68
N GLY A 204 5.22 -14.35 -3.32
CA GLY A 204 6.05 -15.47 -3.74
C GLY A 204 7.50 -15.14 -3.46
N SER A 205 8.38 -16.10 -3.71
CA SER A 205 9.83 -15.86 -3.63
C SER A 205 10.24 -14.86 -4.73
N GLY A 206 10.30 -13.58 -4.36
CA GLY A 206 10.61 -12.46 -5.28
C GLY A 206 9.59 -11.33 -5.20
N TRP A 207 8.31 -11.64 -5.02
CA TRP A 207 7.15 -10.72 -5.11
C TRP A 207 6.61 -10.28 -3.74
N ASN A 208 7.41 -10.36 -2.69
CA ASN A 208 6.97 -10.01 -1.33
C ASN A 208 7.77 -8.86 -0.70
N HIS A 209 8.83 -8.39 -1.37
CA HIS A 209 9.61 -7.25 -0.88
C HIS A 209 8.75 -5.99 -0.89
N SER A 210 8.69 -5.32 0.25
CA SER A 210 7.85 -4.14 0.47
C SER A 210 8.40 -3.34 1.63
N TRP A 211 7.86 -2.17 1.88
CA TRP A 211 8.31 -1.34 3.00
C TRP A 211 7.25 -0.34 3.43
N TRP A 212 7.40 0.16 4.66
CA TRP A 212 6.54 1.18 5.24
C TRP A 212 7.33 2.13 6.13
N ARG A 213 6.71 3.24 6.51
CA ARG A 213 7.33 4.30 7.30
C ARG A 213 6.58 4.55 8.61
N ASP A 214 7.32 4.58 9.71
CA ASP A 214 6.75 4.89 11.03
C ASP A 214 6.58 6.40 11.26
N ALA A 215 6.04 6.76 12.43
CA ALA A 215 5.78 8.15 12.82
C ALA A 215 7.02 9.03 12.89
N ARG A 216 8.20 8.42 13.05
CA ARG A 216 9.49 9.13 13.10
C ARG A 216 10.09 9.30 11.71
N GLY A 217 9.50 8.66 10.70
CA GLY A 217 10.00 8.64 9.35
C GLY A 217 10.94 7.46 9.05
N THR A 218 11.12 6.53 9.99
CA THR A 218 12.00 5.36 9.83
C THR A 218 11.38 4.39 8.85
N VAL A 219 12.17 3.89 7.91
CA VAL A 219 11.74 2.87 6.94
C VAL A 219 11.90 1.50 7.58
N HIS A 220 10.86 0.68 7.45
CA HIS A 220 10.81 -0.71 7.87
C HIS A 220 10.53 -1.57 6.65
N GLU A 221 11.46 -2.47 6.33
CA GLU A 221 11.25 -3.43 5.25
C GLU A 221 10.32 -4.58 5.67
N ILE A 222 9.51 -5.03 4.73
CA ILE A 222 8.69 -6.23 4.83
C ILE A 222 9.25 -7.21 3.79
N HIS A 223 9.92 -8.25 4.27
CA HIS A 223 10.72 -9.21 3.48
C HIS A 223 11.91 -8.58 2.72
N PRO A 224 13.04 -9.30 2.61
CA PRO A 224 14.22 -8.77 1.94
C PRO A 224 14.01 -8.73 0.42
N ARG A 225 14.65 -7.74 -0.23
CA ARG A 225 14.78 -7.73 -1.68
C ARG A 225 15.74 -8.83 -2.13
N ILE A 226 15.34 -9.63 -3.12
CA ILE A 226 16.16 -10.69 -3.69
C ILE A 226 16.30 -10.51 -5.20
N GLU A 227 17.15 -11.29 -5.88
CA GLU A 227 17.37 -11.19 -7.33
C GLU A 227 16.05 -11.23 -8.12
N LYS A 228 15.14 -12.13 -7.74
CA LYS A 228 13.83 -12.27 -8.40
C LYS A 228 12.91 -11.06 -8.23
N SER A 229 13.14 -10.21 -7.23
CA SER A 229 12.38 -8.97 -7.06
C SER A 229 12.59 -7.96 -8.19
N ARG A 230 13.52 -8.22 -9.13
CA ARG A 230 13.65 -7.43 -10.37
C ARG A 230 12.47 -7.59 -11.33
N PHE A 231 11.66 -8.65 -11.17
CA PHE A 231 10.49 -8.93 -11.98
C PHE A 231 9.19 -8.37 -11.39
N CYS A 232 9.25 -7.76 -10.20
CA CYS A 232 8.15 -6.98 -9.65
C CYS A 232 7.95 -5.73 -10.51
N THR A 233 6.72 -5.44 -10.89
CA THR A 233 6.41 -4.38 -11.87
C THR A 233 5.35 -3.41 -11.40
N ASN A 234 4.66 -3.69 -10.30
CA ASN A 234 3.57 -2.84 -9.85
C ASN A 234 3.36 -2.91 -8.34
N TRP A 235 3.07 -1.76 -7.74
CA TRP A 235 3.00 -1.58 -6.29
C TRP A 235 1.80 -0.74 -5.88
N VAL A 236 1.04 -1.22 -4.91
CA VAL A 236 0.06 -0.40 -4.19
C VAL A 236 0.83 0.53 -3.25
N THR A 237 0.76 1.82 -3.54
CA THR A 237 1.55 2.85 -2.85
C THR A 237 0.64 3.83 -2.15
N PHE A 238 0.87 4.02 -0.85
CA PHE A 238 0.15 4.96 0.00
C PHE A 238 1.03 6.18 0.27
N TYR A 239 0.44 7.36 0.15
CA TYR A 239 1.13 8.63 0.32
C TYR A 239 0.67 9.37 1.60
N ARG A 240 1.51 10.27 2.11
CA ARG A 240 1.29 11.01 3.36
C ARG A 240 1.06 12.50 3.18
#